data_AF-A0A933U9W7-F1
#
_entry.id   AF-A0A933U9W7-F1
#
_cell.length_a   1.000
_cell.length_b   1.000
_cell.length_c   1.000
_cell.angle_alpha   90.00
_cell.angle_beta   90.00
_cell.angle_gamma   90.00
#
_symmetry.space_group_name_H-M   'P 1'
#
loop_
_entity.id
_entity.type
_entity.pdbx_description
1 polymer ?
#
loop_
_entity_poly.entity_id
_entity_poly.type
_entity_poly.pdbx_seq_one_letter_code
_entity_poly.pdbx_strand_id
1 'polypeptide(L)' 'MTKVEAIKAEIEKLSFQERCELNALLHPLPDDEWDKQMRVDAEAGKLDWMIEEAERCEREKTAREFPRPRE' A
#
# COMPACT_ATOMS: atom_id res chain seq x y z
N MET A 1 22.00 -3.95 -26.28
CA MET A 1 21.01 -3.35 -25.38
C MET A 1 19.62 -3.55 -26.00
N THR A 2 18.79 -4.34 -25.36
CA THR A 2 17.38 -4.52 -25.74
C THR A 2 16.54 -3.37 -25.21
N LYS A 3 15.31 -3.22 -25.73
CA LYS A 3 14.35 -2.25 -25.19
C LYS A 3 14.05 -2.49 -23.71
N VAL A 4 13.96 -3.75 -23.29
CA VAL A 4 13.72 -4.13 -21.90
C VAL A 4 14.91 -3.75 -21.00
N GLU A 5 16.14 -3.96 -21.47
CA GLU A 5 17.36 -3.56 -20.75
C GLU A 5 17.44 -2.04 -20.55
N ALA A 6 17.07 -1.25 -21.57
CA ALA A 6 17.03 0.20 -21.47
C ALA A 6 15.96 0.68 -20.46
N ILE A 7 14.76 0.09 -20.50
CA ILE A 7 13.68 0.41 -19.55
C ILE A 7 14.10 0.08 -18.12
N LYS A 8 14.73 -1.08 -17.89
CA LYS A 8 15.23 -1.47 -16.56
C LYS A 8 16.22 -0.44 -16.01
N ALA A 9 17.15 0.03 -16.84
CA ALA A 9 18.13 1.04 -16.43
C ALA A 9 17.50 2.37 -16.02
N GLU A 10 16.38 2.77 -16.63
CA GLU A 10 15.64 3.96 -16.22
C GLU A 10 14.82 3.71 -14.95
N ILE A 11 14.19 2.53 -14.79
CA ILE A 11 13.45 2.16 -13.57
C ILE A 11 14.34 2.22 -12.33
N GLU A 12 15.60 1.80 -12.45
CA GLU A 12 16.56 1.82 -11.35
C GLU A 12 16.85 3.24 -10.82
N LYS A 13 16.70 4.27 -11.67
CA LYS A 13 16.93 5.68 -11.31
C LYS A 13 15.70 6.36 -10.67
N LEU A 14 14.52 5.75 -10.78
CA LEU A 14 13.28 6.32 -10.25
C LEU A 14 13.30 6.37 -8.72
N SER A 15 12.78 7.48 -8.19
CA SER A 15 12.41 7.62 -6.79
C SER A 15 11.30 6.63 -6.39
N PHE A 16 11.06 6.48 -5.09
CA PHE A 16 9.98 5.64 -4.59
C PHE A 16 8.61 6.05 -5.16
N GLN A 17 8.34 7.36 -5.19
CA GLN A 17 7.08 7.89 -5.70
C GLN A 17 6.89 7.61 -7.20
N GLU A 18 7.91 7.84 -8.02
CA GLU A 18 7.86 7.55 -9.45
C GLU A 18 7.71 6.04 -9.74
N ARG A 19 8.27 5.17 -8.88
CA ARG A 19 8.04 3.72 -8.97
C ARG A 19 6.59 3.35 -8.66
N CYS A 20 5.96 4.02 -7.69
CA CYS A 20 4.52 3.83 -7.41
C CYS A 20 3.65 4.25 -8.60
N GLU A 21 3.96 5.40 -9.20
CA GLU A 21 3.25 5.90 -10.39
C GLU A 21 3.42 4.95 -11.58
N LEU A 22 4.65 4.46 -11.83
CA LEU A 22 4.91 3.46 -12.87
C LEU A 22 4.16 2.15 -12.60
N ASN A 23 4.12 1.69 -11.34
CA ASN A 23 3.40 0.49 -10.97
C ASN A 23 1.90 0.63 -11.22
N ALA A 24 1.31 1.78 -10.89
CA ALA A 24 -0.09 2.08 -11.20
C ALA A 24 -0.38 2.11 -12.72
N LEU A 25 0.57 2.62 -13.52
CA LEU A 25 0.46 2.62 -14.98
C LEU A 25 0.52 1.19 -15.57
N LEU A 26 1.46 0.37 -15.10
CA LEU A 26 1.67 -1.00 -15.59
C LEU A 26 0.59 -1.97 -15.12
N HIS A 27 0.04 -1.70 -13.94
CA HIS A 27 -1.02 -2.48 -13.31
C HIS A 27 -2.22 -1.58 -13.05
N PRO A 28 -3.01 -1.25 -14.08
CA PRO A 28 -4.32 -0.65 -13.89
C PRO A 28 -5.23 -1.73 -13.29
N LEU A 29 -5.03 -2.06 -12.01
CA LEU A 29 -5.90 -2.94 -11.27
C LEU A 29 -7.22 -2.17 -11.12
N PRO A 30 -8.30 -2.57 -11.80
CA PRO A 30 -9.58 -1.94 -11.57
C PRO A 30 -9.97 -2.19 -10.11
N ASP A 31 -10.50 -1.17 -9.44
CA ASP A 31 -11.17 -1.34 -8.14
C ASP A 31 -12.13 -2.53 -8.26
N ASP A 32 -11.84 -3.61 -7.55
CA ASP A 32 -12.77 -4.72 -7.49
C ASP A 32 -13.94 -4.38 -6.56
N GLU A 33 -14.91 -5.27 -6.44
CA GLU A 33 -16.09 -5.02 -5.59
C GLU A 33 -15.71 -4.83 -4.12
N TRP A 34 -14.60 -5.41 -3.67
CA TRP A 34 -14.11 -5.25 -2.31
C TRP A 34 -13.49 -3.86 -2.11
N ASP A 35 -12.70 -3.35 -3.05
CA ASP A 35 -12.14 -1.98 -3.00
C ASP A 35 -13.24 -0.93 -2.89
N LYS A 36 -14.31 -1.09 -3.69
CA LYS A 36 -15.47 -0.18 -3.67
C LYS A 36 -16.19 -0.24 -2.33
N GLN A 37 -16.43 -1.44 -1.80
CA GLN A 37 -17.11 -1.63 -0.52
C GLN A 37 -16.27 -1.06 0.64
N MET A 38 -14.95 -1.28 0.64
CA MET A 38 -14.03 -0.74 1.65
C MET A 38 -14.06 0.79 1.66
N ARG A 39 -14.10 1.45 0.50
CA ARG A 39 -14.25 2.90 0.40
C ARG A 39 -15.57 3.38 1.00
N VAL A 40 -16.68 2.75 0.65
CA VAL A 40 -18.00 3.10 1.22
C VAL A 40 -18.04 2.90 2.73
N ASP A 41 -17.46 1.81 3.23
CA ASP A 41 -17.43 1.51 4.67
C ASP A 41 -16.53 2.47 5.45
N ALA A 42 -15.41 2.90 4.86
CA ALA A 42 -14.56 3.94 5.42
C ALA A 42 -15.29 5.29 5.49
N GLU A 43 -15.96 5.70 4.41
CA GLU A 43 -16.77 6.94 4.38
C GLU A 43 -17.94 6.90 5.36
N ALA A 44 -18.50 5.71 5.60
CA ALA A 44 -19.56 5.50 6.59
C ALA A 44 -19.05 5.39 8.05
N GLY A 45 -17.74 5.51 8.29
CA GLY A 45 -17.11 5.42 9.61
C GLY A 45 -17.09 4.01 10.22
N LYS A 46 -17.40 2.96 9.43
CA LYS A 46 -17.41 1.58 9.95
C LYS A 46 -16.03 1.07 10.36
N LEU A 47 -14.98 1.73 9.89
CA LEU A 47 -13.59 1.38 10.17
C LEU A 47 -12.96 2.25 11.27
N ASP A 48 -13.69 3.25 11.80
CA ASP A 48 -13.16 4.20 12.80
C ASP A 48 -12.68 3.48 14.07
N TRP A 49 -13.41 2.45 14.49
CA TRP A 49 -13.02 1.64 15.66
C TRP A 49 -11.65 0.96 15.48
N MET A 50 -11.25 0.61 14.26
CA MET A 50 -9.94 0.03 13.99
C MET A 50 -8.82 1.06 14.17
N ILE A 51 -9.09 2.32 13.79
CA ILE A 51 -8.16 3.44 13.96
C ILE A 51 -8.00 3.72 15.47
N GLU A 52 -9.11 3.85 16.19
CA GLU A 52 -9.11 4.09 17.64
C GLU A 52 -8.39 2.97 18.41
N GLU A 53 -8.60 1.72 18.00
CA GLU A 53 -7.92 0.55 18.56
C GLU A 53 -6.41 0.60 18.32
N ALA A 54 -5.99 0.95 17.11
CA ALA A 54 -4.57 1.07 16.76
C ALA A 54 -3.89 2.19 17.57
N GLU A 55 -4.52 3.37 17.65
CA GLU A 55 -4.02 4.49 18.45
C GLU A 55 -3.96 4.15 19.94
N ARG A 56 -4.94 3.38 20.45
CA ARG A 56 -4.90 2.88 21.83
C ARG A 56 -3.74 1.94 22.05
N CYS A 57 -3.54 0.97 21.15
CA CYS A 57 -2.43 0.02 21.22
C CYS A 57 -1.07 0.72 21.20
N GLU A 58 -0.92 1.77 20.39
CA GLU A 58 0.31 2.57 20.34
C GLU A 58 0.54 3.33 21.64
N ARG A 59 -0.49 4.03 22.14
CA ARG A 59 -0.42 4.80 23.39
C ARG A 59 -0.10 3.92 24.60
N GLU A 60 -0.68 2.73 24.66
CA GLU A 60 -0.46 1.76 25.74
C GLU A 60 0.79 0.91 25.54
N LYS A 61 1.47 1.04 24.39
CA LYS A 61 2.63 0.22 23.99
C LYS A 61 2.33 -1.29 24.02
N THR A 62 1.10 -1.64 23.65
CA THR A 62 0.61 -3.02 23.53
C THR A 62 0.56 -3.50 22.08
N ALA A 63 0.86 -2.61 21.12
CA ALA A 63 1.01 -2.98 19.71
C ALA A 63 2.05 -4.08 19.54
N ARG A 64 1.74 -5.07 18.68
CA ARG A 64 2.68 -6.16 18.37
C ARG A 64 3.85 -5.60 17.56
N GLU A 65 5.04 -6.16 17.79
CA GLU A 65 6.18 -5.88 16.92
C GLU A 65 5.86 -6.30 15.49
N PHE A 66 6.35 -5.50 14.53
CA PHE A 66 6.22 -5.82 13.13
C PHE A 66 6.89 -7.17 12.86
N PRO A 67 6.22 -8.12 12.18
CA PRO A 67 6.77 -9.45 11.98
C PRO A 67 8.10 -9.36 11.22
N ARG A 68 9.13 -10.00 11.76
CA ARG A 68 10.39 -10.16 11.03
C ARG A 68 10.16 -11.09 9.83
N PRO A 69 10.79 -10.81 8.66
CA PRO A 69 10.75 -11.73 7.53
C PRO A 69 11.16 -13.14 7.97
N ARG A 70 10.54 -14.17 7.39
CA ARG A 70 11.01 -15.54 7.59
C ARG A 70 12.38 -15.68 6.91
N GLU A 71 13.37 -16.19 7.65
CA GLU A 71 14.71 -16.52 7.13
C GLU A 71 14.67 -17.54 5.99
#